data_AF-A0A847SZE4-F1
#
_entry.id   AF-A0A847SZE4-F1
#
_cell.length_a   1.000
_cell.length_b   1.000
_cell.length_c   1.000
_cell.angle_alpha   90.00
_cell.angle_beta   90.00
_cell.angle_gamma   90.00
#
_symmetry.space_group_name_H-M   'P 1'
#
loop_
_entity.id
_entity.type
_entity.pdbx_description
1 polymer ?
#
loop_
_entity_poly.entity_id
_entity_poly.type
_entity_poly.pdbx_seq_one_letter_code
_entity_poly.pdbx_strand_id
1 'polypeptide(L)' 'MIVTVEILRPTPSIYQADGNYIDPIVGRRYELDEESAARLIRNRFARVVIDE' A
#
# COMPACT_ATOMS: atom_id res chain seq x y z
N MET A 1 4.76 -0.75 12.33
CA MET A 1 5.39 -1.79 11.48
C MET A 1 5.20 -1.36 10.04
N ILE A 2 6.22 -1.53 9.20
CA ILE A 2 6.14 -1.22 7.76
C ILE A 2 5.88 -2.52 7.01
N VAL A 3 4.98 -2.45 6.02
CA VAL A 3 4.55 -3.58 5.20
C VAL A 3 4.77 -3.21 3.74
N THR A 4 5.51 -4.06 3.03
CA THR A 4 5.67 -3.91 1.57
C THR A 4 4.43 -4.48 0.88
N VAL A 5 3.76 -3.67 0.07
CA VAL A 5 2.62 -4.08 -0.73
C VAL A 5 2.81 -3.77 -2.20
N GLU A 6 2.29 -4.61 -3.08
CA GLU A 6 2.18 -4.34 -4.51
C GLU A 6 0.77 -3.90 -4.86
N ILE A 7 0.65 -2.77 -5.55
CA ILE A 7 -0.64 -2.22 -5.99
C ILE A 7 -1.13 -3.00 -7.21
N LEU A 8 -2.30 -3.63 -7.09
CA LEU A 8 -2.89 -4.45 -8.15
C LEU A 8 -3.94 -3.69 -8.97
N ARG A 9 -4.49 -2.61 -8.42
CA ARG A 9 -5.61 -1.86 -9.03
C ARG A 9 -5.45 -0.36 -8.79
N PRO A 10 -6.00 0.50 -9.67
CA PRO A 10 -6.07 1.93 -9.42
C PRO A 10 -6.73 2.20 -8.07
N THR A 11 -6.05 2.96 -7.23
CA THR A 11 -6.52 3.37 -5.90
C THR A 11 -6.27 4.87 -5.75
N PRO A 12 -7.12 5.61 -5.02
CA PRO A 12 -6.81 6.98 -4.65
C PRO A 12 -5.48 7.06 -3.88
N SER A 13 -4.94 8.28 -3.81
CA SER A 13 -3.71 8.59 -3.09
C SER A 13 -3.78 8.06 -1.64
N ILE A 14 -2.70 7.43 -1.20
CA ILE A 14 -2.59 6.79 0.11
C ILE A 14 -2.01 7.81 1.07
N TYR A 15 -2.76 8.14 2.12
CA TYR A 15 -2.31 9.02 3.19
C TYR A 15 -1.79 8.17 4.33
N GLN A 16 -0.49 8.27 4.61
CA GLN A 16 0.15 7.56 5.70
C GLN A 16 0.02 8.34 7.01
N ALA A 17 0.16 7.63 8.13
CA ALA A 17 0.07 8.22 9.48
C ALA A 17 1.12 9.32 9.74
N ASP A 18 2.26 9.29 9.05
CA ASP A 18 3.33 10.30 9.14
C ASP A 18 2.99 11.61 8.40
N GLY A 19 1.81 11.72 7.78
CA GLY A 19 1.39 12.88 7.00
C GLY A 19 1.91 12.88 5.55
N ASN A 20 2.74 11.90 5.18
CA ASN A 20 3.14 11.68 3.80
C ASN A 20 1.99 11.09 2.98
N TYR A 21 1.81 11.58 1.76
CA TYR A 21 0.91 10.98 0.78
C TYR A 21 1.70 10.33 -0.35
N ILE A 22 1.17 9.22 -0.85
CA ILE A 22 1.74 8.47 -1.96
C ILE A 22 0.70 8.43 -3.06
N ASP A 23 1.11 8.71 -4.30
CA ASP A 23 0.29 8.45 -5.47
C ASP A 23 0.63 7.06 -6.05
N PRO A 24 -0.23 6.05 -5.81
CA PRO A 24 0.10 4.67 -6.10
C PRO A 24 0.00 4.35 -7.59
N ILE A 25 1.07 3.78 -8.14
CA ILE A 25 1.12 3.27 -9.51
C ILE A 25 0.83 1.77 -9.48
N VAL A 26 -0.12 1.33 -10.31
CA VAL A 26 -0.45 -0.08 -10.49
C VAL A 26 0.77 -0.86 -10.96
N GLY A 27 1.02 -2.01 -10.35
CA GLY A 27 2.16 -2.88 -10.59
C GLY A 27 3.43 -2.47 -9.85
N ARG A 28 3.42 -1.37 -9.08
CA ARG A 28 4.55 -0.99 -8.23
C ARG A 28 4.38 -1.43 -6.77
N ARG A 29 5.53 -1.62 -6.13
CA ARG A 29 5.66 -1.94 -4.72
C ARG A 29 5.86 -0.67 -3.91
N TYR A 30 5.23 -0.60 -2.75
CA TYR A 30 5.34 0.50 -1.82
C TYR A 30 5.46 -0.04 -0.39
N GLU A 31 6.30 0.62 0.39
CA GLU A 31 6.39 0.43 1.83
C GLU A 31 5.35 1.32 2.49
N LEU A 32 4.38 0.70 3.15
CA LEU A 32 3.28 1.39 3.81
C LEU A 32 3.24 1.07 5.30
N ASP A 33 2.68 1.97 6.08
CA ASP A 33 2.25 1.64 7.43
C ASP A 33 1.19 0.51 7.41
N GLU A 34 1.14 -0.25 8.50
CA GLU A 34 0.24 -1.41 8.63
C GLU A 34 -1.24 -1.05 8.42
N GLU A 35 -1.70 0.11 8.88
CA GLU A 35 -3.09 0.54 8.76
C GLU A 35 -3.45 0.80 7.29
N SER A 36 -2.62 1.57 6.59
CA SER A 36 -2.72 1.85 5.16
C SER A 36 -2.66 0.57 4.32
N ALA A 37 -1.69 -0.31 4.61
CA ALA A 37 -1.54 -1.60 3.95
C ALA A 37 -2.77 -2.49 4.15
N ALA A 38 -3.25 -2.64 5.39
CA ALA A 38 -4.41 -3.45 5.72
C ALA A 38 -5.67 -2.93 5.01
N ARG A 39 -5.84 -1.61 4.92
CA ARG A 39 -6.97 -1.01 4.19
C ARG A 39 -6.94 -1.33 2.70
N LEU A 40 -5.78 -1.27 2.07
CA LEU A 40 -5.62 -1.58 0.64
C LEU A 40 -5.82 -3.07 0.35
N ILE A 41 -5.26 -3.94 1.20
CA ILE A 41 -5.40 -5.40 1.08
C ILE A 41 -6.86 -5.81 1.29
N ARG A 42 -7.53 -5.30 2.32
CA ARG A 42 -8.94 -5.58 2.62
C ARG A 42 -9.87 -5.21 1.47
N ASN A 43 -9.58 -4.11 0.78
CA ASN A 43 -10.36 -3.66 -0.38
C ASN A 43 -9.88 -4.26 -1.71
N ARG A 44 -8.91 -5.19 -1.68
CA ARG A 44 -8.36 -5.86 -2.87
C ARG A 44 -7.70 -4.90 -3.87
N PHE A 45 -7.17 -3.78 -3.38
CA PHE A 45 -6.36 -2.84 -4.17
C PHE A 45 -4.88 -3.24 -4.22
N ALA A 46 -4.38 -3.92 -3.19
CA ALA A 46 -2.98 -4.32 -3.07
C ALA A 46 -2.83 -5.74 -2.50
N ARG A 47 -1.64 -6.31 -2.62
CA ARG A 47 -1.23 -7.55 -1.94
C ARG A 47 0.06 -7.34 -1.15
N VAL A 48 0.22 -8.07 -0.04
CA VAL A 48 1.50 -8.11 0.68
C VAL A 48 2.57 -8.79 -0.16
N VAL A 49 3.78 -8.24 -0.12
CA VAL A 49 4.98 -8.84 -0.69
C VAL A 49 5.92 -9.10 0.48
N ILE A 50 6.23 -10.37 0.72
CA ILE A 50 7.24 -10.77 1.70
C ILE A 50 8.51 -10.96 0.89
N ASP A 51 9.51 -10.11 1.11
CA ASP A 51 10.85 -10.36 0.57
C ASP A 51 11.45 -11.48 1.44
N GLU A 52 11.74 -12.63 0.83
CA GLU A 52 12.34 -13.81 1.47
C GLU A 52 13.81 -13.59 1.83
#